data_AF-A0A9R0DH07-F1
#
_entry.id   AF-A0A9R0DH07-F1
#
_cell.length_a   1.000
_cell.length_b   1.000
_cell.length_c   1.000
_cell.angle_alpha   90.00
_cell.angle_beta   90.00
_cell.angle_gamma   90.00
#
_symmetry.space_group_name_H-M   'P 1'
#
loop_
_entity.id
_entity.type
_entity.pdbx_description
1 polymer ?
#
loop_
_entity_poly.entity_id
_entity_poly.type
_entity_poly.pdbx_seq_one_letter_code
_entity_poly.pdbx_strand_id
1 'polypeptide(L)'
;MFGKIFVFLIVFLLSVVDCVYGHVDGAKLEEECKIADICRHDQVPICGIDSCGEMRTFIDTCDMHEFNCDSRKDFVQKPTHECWVTCKRGRSFKRPEFNPDCMAEVKNAV
;
A
#
# COMPACT_ATOMS: atom_id res chain seq x y z
N MET A 1 -26.63 -1.37 34.23
CA MET A 1 -25.29 -0.77 34.41
C MET A 1 -24.21 -1.53 33.63
N PHE A 2 -24.17 -2.87 33.71
CA PHE A 2 -23.18 -3.72 33.00
C PHE A 2 -23.12 -3.57 31.47
N GLY A 3 -24.27 -3.42 30.79
CA GLY A 3 -24.28 -3.24 29.33
C GLY A 3 -23.59 -1.96 28.84
N LYS A 4 -23.64 -0.86 29.62
CA LYS A 4 -22.95 0.39 29.26
C LYS A 4 -21.43 0.24 29.42
N ILE A 5 -20.98 -0.45 30.47
CA ILE A 5 -19.56 -0.73 30.71
C ILE A 5 -18.98 -1.57 29.57
N PHE A 6 -19.71 -2.60 29.11
CA PHE A 6 -19.28 -3.44 27.99
C PHE A 6 -19.12 -2.65 26.69
N VAL A 7 -20.05 -1.73 26.39
CA VAL A 7 -19.96 -0.85 25.22
C VAL A 7 -18.73 0.07 25.30
N PHE A 8 -18.45 0.67 26.47
CA PHE A 8 -17.24 1.50 26.63
C PHE A 8 -15.95 0.71 26.45
N LEU A 9 -15.90 -0.54 26.92
CA LEU A 9 -14.75 -1.41 26.70
C LEU A 9 -14.55 -1.75 25.22
N ILE A 10 -15.62 -2.02 24.48
CA ILE A 10 -15.54 -2.27 23.03
C ILE A 10 -15.03 -1.03 22.30
N VAL A 11 -15.58 0.15 22.58
CA VAL A 11 -15.15 1.40 21.93
C VAL A 11 -13.68 1.70 22.24
N PHE A 12 -13.25 1.49 23.48
CA PHE A 12 -11.86 1.65 23.88
C PHE A 12 -10.95 0.68 23.11
N LEU A 13 -11.33 -0.61 23.03
CA LEU A 13 -10.58 -1.60 22.27
C LEU A 13 -10.46 -1.23 20.79
N LEU A 14 -11.56 -0.82 20.15
CA LEU A 14 -11.53 -0.36 18.75
C LEU A 14 -10.59 0.82 18.56
N SER A 15 -10.65 1.84 19.44
CA SER A 15 -9.77 3.00 19.33
C SER A 15 -8.28 2.67 19.49
N VAL A 16 -7.94 1.70 20.35
CA VAL A 16 -6.57 1.22 20.51
C VAL A 16 -6.12 0.47 19.25
N VAL A 17 -6.99 -0.35 18.66
CA VAL A 17 -6.71 -1.09 17.43
C VAL A 17 -6.42 -0.12 16.27
N ASP A 18 -7.28 0.88 16.05
CA ASP A 18 -7.09 1.89 14.99
C ASP A 18 -5.76 2.66 15.16
N CYS A 19 -5.43 3.03 16.40
CA CYS A 19 -4.17 3.71 16.72
C CYS A 19 -2.96 2.84 16.40
N VAL A 20 -3.00 1.55 16.76
CA VAL A 20 -1.92 0.60 16.47
C VAL A 20 -1.75 0.42 14.96
N TYR A 21 -2.84 0.27 14.20
CA TYR A 21 -2.77 0.15 12.74
C TYR A 21 -2.11 1.39 12.10
N GLY A 22 -2.52 2.60 12.48
CA GLY A 22 -1.91 3.82 11.96
C GLY A 22 -0.41 3.95 12.27
N HIS A 23 0.03 3.49 13.44
CA HIS A 23 1.46 3.45 13.78
C HIS A 23 2.25 2.45 12.93
N VAL A 24 1.68 1.27 12.66
CA VAL A 24 2.31 0.25 11.82
C VAL A 24 2.42 0.74 10.37
N ASP A 25 1.37 1.35 9.83
CA ASP A 25 1.38 1.92 8.48
C ASP A 25 2.40 3.06 8.33
N GLY A 26 2.51 3.91 9.36
CA GLY A 26 3.52 4.96 9.41
C GLY A 26 4.95 4.40 9.42
N ALA A 27 5.21 3.36 10.23
CA ALA A 27 6.52 2.73 10.32
C ALA A 27 6.93 2.04 8.99
N LYS A 28 5.98 1.36 8.34
CA LYS A 28 6.19 0.76 7.02
C LYS A 28 6.50 1.82 5.96
N LEU A 29 5.75 2.92 5.95
CA LEU A 29 6.01 4.02 5.02
C LEU A 29 7.40 4.64 5.22
N GLU A 30 7.84 4.83 6.46
CA GLU A 30 9.18 5.34 6.76
C GLU A 30 10.29 4.40 6.27
N GLU A 31 10.07 3.08 6.35
CA GLU A 31 10.98 2.08 5.80
C GLU A 31 11.10 2.19 4.27
N GLU A 32 9.97 2.30 3.55
CA GLU A 32 9.96 2.48 2.09
C GLU A 32 10.77 3.72 1.68
N CYS A 33 10.59 4.85 2.39
CA CYS A 33 11.33 6.08 2.13
C CYS A 33 12.84 5.94 2.40
N LYS A 34 13.22 5.20 3.45
CA LYS A 34 14.64 4.94 3.74
C LYS A 34 15.29 4.05 2.69
N ILE A 35 14.57 3.03 2.22
CA ILE A 35 15.06 2.16 1.14
C ILE A 35 15.24 2.98 -0.13
N ALA A 36 14.26 3.81 -0.49
CA ALA A 36 14.35 4.70 -1.66
C ALA A 36 15.59 5.62 -1.64
N ASP A 37 15.95 6.18 -0.48
CA ASP A 37 17.10 7.09 -0.35
C ASP A 37 18.47 6.40 -0.52
N ILE A 38 18.59 5.13 -0.12
CA ILE A 38 19.87 4.40 -0.13
C ILE A 38 20.04 3.46 -1.32
N CYS A 39 18.96 3.14 -2.04
CA CYS A 39 18.99 2.08 -3.03
C CYS A 39 19.71 2.55 -4.32
N ARG A 40 20.11 1.57 -5.13
CA ARG A 40 20.80 1.83 -6.40
C ARG A 40 19.96 1.35 -7.57
N HIS A 41 19.62 2.26 -8.47
CA HIS A 41 18.93 1.94 -9.71
C HIS A 41 19.74 0.95 -10.57
N ASP A 42 19.09 -0.10 -11.02
CA ASP A 42 19.62 -1.11 -11.94
C ASP A 42 18.90 -1.13 -13.30
N GLN A 43 17.79 -0.37 -13.41
CA GLN A 43 16.96 -0.28 -14.61
C GLN A 43 16.38 -1.62 -15.08
N VAL A 44 16.29 -2.62 -14.19
CA VAL A 44 15.67 -3.90 -14.46
C VAL A 44 14.17 -3.80 -14.16
N PRO A 45 13.29 -3.86 -15.18
CA PRO A 45 11.87 -3.61 -14.98
C PRO A 45 11.20 -4.68 -14.12
N ILE A 46 10.40 -4.22 -13.16
CA ILE A 46 9.66 -5.10 -12.25
C ILE A 46 8.15 -4.86 -12.34
N CYS A 47 7.38 -5.88 -11.97
CA CYS A 47 5.96 -5.75 -11.72
C CYS A 47 5.74 -5.50 -10.24
N GLY A 48 4.98 -4.46 -9.89
CA GLY A 48 4.45 -4.25 -8.55
C GLY A 48 2.93 -4.43 -8.55
N ILE A 49 2.41 -5.07 -7.51
CA ILE A 49 0.97 -5.16 -7.23
C ILE A 49 0.72 -4.67 -5.81
N ASP A 50 -0.20 -3.73 -5.65
CA ASP A 50 -0.60 -3.20 -4.34
C ASP A 50 -1.63 -4.11 -3.64
N SER A 51 -1.93 -3.86 -2.37
CA SER A 51 -2.93 -4.65 -1.62
C SER A 51 -4.34 -4.56 -2.21
N CYS A 52 -4.58 -3.55 -3.05
CA CYS A 52 -5.81 -3.29 -3.77
C CYS A 52 -5.87 -3.89 -5.18
N GLY A 53 -4.84 -4.63 -5.60
CA GLY A 53 -4.76 -5.25 -6.93
C GLY A 53 -4.56 -4.27 -8.09
N GLU A 54 -4.12 -3.06 -7.79
CA GLU A 54 -3.52 -2.15 -8.76
C GLU A 54 -2.18 -2.75 -9.18
N MET A 55 -2.00 -2.96 -10.48
CA MET A 55 -0.77 -3.44 -11.07
C MET A 55 -0.05 -2.28 -11.74
N ARG A 56 1.26 -2.19 -11.52
CA ARG A 56 2.10 -1.18 -12.15
C ARG A 56 3.46 -1.77 -12.48
N THR A 57 3.99 -1.42 -13.65
CA THR A 57 5.38 -1.71 -14.01
C THR A 57 6.27 -0.55 -13.57
N PHE A 58 7.33 -0.86 -12.84
CA PHE A 58 8.36 0.09 -12.41
C PHE A 58 9.62 -0.10 -13.25
N ILE A 59 10.41 0.96 -13.40
CA ILE A 59 11.66 0.91 -14.17
C ILE A 59 12.65 -0.01 -13.46
N ASP A 60 12.70 0.07 -12.14
CA ASP A 60 13.34 -0.91 -11.27
C ASP A 60 12.69 -0.97 -9.87
N THR A 61 13.35 -1.67 -8.95
CA THR A 61 12.86 -1.85 -7.58
C THR A 61 12.96 -0.55 -6.75
N CYS A 62 13.94 0.31 -7.05
CA CYS A 62 14.05 1.61 -6.39
C CYS A 62 12.87 2.51 -6.72
N ASP A 63 12.52 2.61 -8.01
CA ASP A 63 11.36 3.38 -8.47
C ASP A 63 10.04 2.92 -7.81
N MET A 64 9.94 1.64 -7.42
CA MET A 64 8.80 1.13 -6.68
C MET A 64 8.77 1.67 -5.24
N HIS A 65 9.90 1.62 -4.52
CA HIS A 65 10.01 2.14 -3.16
C HIS A 65 9.82 3.67 -3.11
N GLU A 66 10.38 4.40 -4.08
CA GLU A 66 10.15 5.84 -4.25
C GLU A 66 8.65 6.14 -4.41
N PHE A 67 7.97 5.40 -5.28
CA PHE A 67 6.55 5.60 -5.51
C PHE A 67 5.69 5.23 -4.29
N ASN A 68 6.04 4.17 -3.56
CA ASN A 68 5.38 3.78 -2.32
C ASN A 68 5.52 4.88 -1.25
N CYS A 69 6.72 5.44 -1.10
CA CYS A 69 7.00 6.56 -0.20
C CYS A 69 6.20 7.82 -0.59
N ASP A 70 6.31 8.26 -1.84
CA ASP A 70 5.71 9.52 -2.32
C ASP A 70 4.18 9.48 -2.34
N SER A 71 3.61 8.35 -2.77
CA SER A 71 2.16 8.21 -2.99
C SER A 71 1.44 7.51 -1.85
N ARG A 72 2.16 7.13 -0.77
CA ARG A 72 1.65 6.31 0.34
C ARG A 72 0.97 5.03 -0.16
N LYS A 73 1.67 4.32 -1.03
CA LYS A 73 1.23 3.07 -1.64
C LYS A 73 2.04 1.91 -1.10
N ASP A 74 1.55 0.70 -1.32
CA ASP A 74 2.12 -0.54 -0.80
C ASP A 74 2.33 -1.58 -1.90
N PHE A 75 2.84 -1.14 -3.06
CA PHE A 75 3.21 -2.05 -4.14
C PHE A 75 4.29 -3.02 -3.67
N VAL A 76 4.06 -4.31 -3.93
CA VAL A 76 5.02 -5.37 -3.67
C VAL A 76 5.46 -5.99 -4.98
N GLN A 77 6.75 -6.29 -5.10
CA GLN A 77 7.30 -6.95 -6.28
C GLN A 77 6.62 -8.32 -6.50
N LYS A 78 6.20 -8.54 -7.75
CA LYS A 78 5.65 -9.79 -8.26
C LYS A 78 6.42 -10.24 -9.50
N PRO A 79 6.32 -11.52 -9.89
CA PRO A 79 6.88 -11.99 -11.15
C PRO A 79 6.51 -11.06 -12.32
N THR A 80 7.48 -10.74 -13.17
CA THR A 80 7.33 -9.74 -14.24
C THR A 80 6.12 -9.98 -15.16
N HIS A 81 5.73 -11.23 -15.34
CA HIS A 81 4.60 -11.63 -16.19
C HIS A 81 3.22 -11.43 -15.54
N GLU A 82 3.13 -11.12 -14.24
CA GLU A 82 1.84 -10.87 -13.57
C GLU A 82 1.24 -9.51 -13.93
N CYS A 83 2.09 -8.51 -14.16
CA CYS A 83 1.67 -7.28 -14.79
C CYS A 83 1.55 -7.57 -16.27
N TRP A 84 0.32 -7.48 -16.83
CA TRP A 84 0.16 -7.52 -18.27
C TRP A 84 0.96 -6.37 -18.88
N VAL A 85 2.08 -6.73 -19.52
CA VAL A 85 3.00 -5.84 -20.21
C VAL A 85 2.32 -5.20 -21.43
N THR A 86 1.38 -4.29 -21.20
CA THR A 86 1.11 -3.29 -22.23
C THR A 86 2.30 -2.35 -22.19
N CYS A 87 3.02 -2.28 -23.31
CA CYS A 87 4.30 -1.56 -23.48
C CYS A 87 4.13 -0.03 -23.41
N LYS A 88 3.41 0.48 -22.40
CA LYS A 88 3.09 1.89 -22.15
C LYS A 88 3.60 2.22 -20.76
N ARG A 89 4.82 2.78 -20.69
CA ARG A 89 5.46 3.25 -19.44
C ARG A 89 4.46 4.03 -18.56
N GLY A 90 4.44 3.70 -17.26
CA GLY A 90 3.82 4.53 -16.23
C GLY A 90 2.29 4.46 -16.09
N ARG A 91 1.60 3.49 -16.71
CA ARG A 91 0.17 3.28 -16.45
C ARG A 91 -0.04 2.21 -15.38
N SER A 92 -0.81 2.55 -14.36
CA SER A 92 -1.43 1.55 -13.47
C SER A 92 -2.66 0.94 -14.12
N PHE A 93 -2.84 -0.36 -13.95
CA PHE A 93 -4.02 -1.10 -14.37
C PHE A 93 -4.61 -1.82 -13.17
N LYS A 94 -5.90 -1.63 -12.89
CA LYS A 94 -6.62 -2.48 -11.93
C LYS A 94 -7.08 -3.74 -12.62
N ARG A 95 -6.84 -4.93 -12.04
CA ARG A 95 -7.47 -6.15 -12.54
C ARG A 95 -8.99 -6.04 -12.36
N PRO A 96 -9.79 -6.48 -13.35
CA PRO A 96 -11.25 -6.53 -13.21
C PRO A 96 -11.72 -7.43 -12.06
N GLU A 97 -10.88 -8.38 -11.63
CA GLU A 97 -11.16 -9.30 -10.53
C GLU A 97 -10.99 -8.69 -9.13
N PHE A 98 -10.33 -7.54 -9.01
CA PHE A 98 -10.15 -6.85 -7.73
C PHE A 98 -11.32 -5.88 -7.49
N ASN A 99 -12.03 -6.12 -6.40
CA ASN A 99 -13.28 -5.46 -6.00
C ASN A 99 -13.15 -3.91 -6.05
N PRO A 100 -14.13 -3.15 -6.58
CA PRO A 100 -14.13 -1.68 -6.58
C PRO A 100 -13.99 -1.01 -5.20
N ASP A 101 -14.13 -1.76 -4.11
CA ASP A 101 -14.20 -1.24 -2.74
C ASP A 101 -12.86 -0.80 -2.12
N CYS A 102 -11.71 -0.96 -2.80
CA CYS A 102 -10.42 -0.44 -2.28
C CYS A 102 -10.45 1.09 -2.01
N MET A 103 -11.31 1.86 -2.67
CA MET A 103 -11.40 3.32 -2.45
C MET A 103 -12.19 3.72 -1.19
N ALA A 104 -12.69 2.77 -0.40
CA ALA A 104 -13.48 3.07 0.79
C ALA A 104 -12.64 3.47 2.03
N GLU A 105 -11.38 3.05 2.14
CA GLU A 105 -10.62 3.21 3.39
C GLU A 105 -9.74 4.47 3.46
N VAL A 106 -9.46 5.14 2.33
CA VAL A 106 -8.66 6.39 2.32
C VAL A 106 -9.47 7.62 2.77
N LYS A 107 -10.80 7.50 2.94
CA LYS A 107 -11.67 8.66 3.28
C LYS A 107 -11.76 9.00 4.76
N ASN A 108 -11.08 8.27 5.65
CA ASN A 108 -11.12 8.54 7.10
C ASN A 108 -9.74 8.83 7.70
N ALA A 109 -8.82 9.40 6.93
CA ALA A 109 -7.69 10.14 7.47
C ALA A 109 -8.06 11.63 7.52
N VAL A 110 -8.78 12.02 8.57
CA VAL A 110 -8.96 13.43 9.00
C VAL A 110 -7.79 13.80 9.89
#